data_AF-A0A4Q3FXT2-F1
#
_entry.id   AF-A0A4Q3FXT2-F1
#
_cell.length_a   1.000
_cell.length_b   1.000
_cell.length_c   1.000
_cell.angle_alpha   90.00
_cell.angle_beta   90.00
_cell.angle_gamma   90.00
#
_symmetry.space_group_name_H-M   'P 1'
#
loop_
_entity.id
_entity.type
_entity.pdbx_description
1 polymer ?
#
loop_
_entity_poly.entity_id
_entity_poly.type
_entity_poly.pdbx_seq_one_letter_code
_entity_poly.pdbx_strand_id
1 'polypeptide(L)'
;MNPVKALESHGQAVWLDFLARGFVAKGELAKLIETDGVKGVTSNPAIFEKAIGSSSEYDAPIADLLKSSDRPVAELFEHLAVDD
;
A
#
# COMPACT_ATOMS: atom_id res chain seq x y z
N MET A 1 -6.47 26.73 1.91
CA MET A 1 -6.21 26.22 0.54
C MET A 1 -5.34 24.99 0.67
N ASN A 2 -5.70 23.86 0.06
CA ASN A 2 -4.88 22.64 0.06
C ASN A 2 -3.88 22.74 -1.11
N PRO A 3 -2.56 22.84 -0.85
CA PRO A 3 -1.57 23.01 -1.92
C PRO A 3 -1.51 21.82 -2.88
N VAL A 4 -1.67 20.59 -2.38
CA VAL A 4 -1.66 19.38 -3.20
C VAL A 4 -2.84 19.39 -4.16
N LYS A 5 -4.04 19.64 -3.63
CA LYS A 5 -5.28 19.70 -4.42
C LYS A 5 -5.27 20.83 -5.46
N ALA A 6 -4.58 21.95 -5.18
CA ALA A 6 -4.47 23.06 -6.10
C ALA A 6 -3.72 22.70 -7.40
N LEU A 7 -2.82 21.71 -7.38
CA LEU A 7 -2.08 21.25 -8.56
C LEU A 7 -3.00 20.65 -9.63
N GLU A 8 -4.18 20.13 -9.26
CA GLU A 8 -5.16 19.65 -10.23
C GLU A 8 -5.61 20.76 -11.20
N SER A 9 -5.74 22.01 -10.72
CA SER A 9 -6.10 23.16 -11.56
C SER A 9 -5.04 23.52 -12.60
N HIS A 10 -3.81 23.01 -12.41
CA HIS A 10 -2.70 23.13 -13.35
C HIS A 10 -2.54 21.89 -14.24
N GLY A 11 -3.46 20.92 -14.16
CA GLY A 11 -3.40 19.67 -14.94
C GLY A 11 -2.41 18.64 -14.42
N GLN A 12 -1.93 18.77 -13.18
CA GLN A 12 -0.99 17.82 -12.58
C GLN A 12 -1.71 16.83 -11.66
N ALA A 13 -1.45 15.54 -11.86
CA ALA A 13 -1.95 14.46 -11.02
C ALA A 13 -0.87 14.04 -10.01
N VAL A 14 -1.16 14.18 -8.71
CA VAL A 14 -0.23 13.81 -7.63
C VAL A 14 -0.43 12.35 -7.24
N TRP A 15 0.67 11.60 -7.17
CA TRP A 15 0.69 10.20 -6.75
C TRP A 15 1.48 10.09 -5.44
N LEU A 16 1.09 9.13 -4.61
CA LEU A 16 1.76 8.85 -3.34
C LEU A 16 2.76 7.70 -3.52
N ASP A 17 4.03 7.93 -3.19
CA ASP A 17 5.08 6.90 -3.23
C ASP A 17 5.14 6.09 -1.92
N PHE A 18 4.02 5.44 -1.62
CA PHE A 18 3.85 4.63 -0.42
C PHE A 18 2.62 3.71 -0.57
N LEU A 19 2.75 2.48 -0.08
CA LEU A 19 1.66 1.52 0.05
C LEU A 19 1.93 0.62 1.27
N ALA A 20 0.88 0.36 2.05
CA ALA A 20 0.89 -0.62 3.12
C ALA A 20 -0.54 -1.09 3.40
N ARG A 21 -0.72 -2.37 3.70
CA ARG A 21 -2.02 -2.97 4.03
C ARG A 21 -2.85 -2.16 5.02
N GLY A 22 -2.28 -1.78 6.17
CA GLY A 22 -3.01 -1.01 7.18
C GLY A 22 -3.35 0.40 6.74
N PHE A 23 -2.52 1.04 5.91
CA PHE A 23 -2.80 2.36 5.35
C PHE A 23 -4.03 2.35 4.43
N VAL A 24 -4.21 1.27 3.67
CA VAL A 24 -5.43 1.05 2.86
C VAL A 24 -6.61 0.68 3.78
N ALA A 25 -6.45 -0.35 4.61
CA ALA A 25 -7.53 -0.91 5.43
C ALA A 25 -8.09 0.06 6.48
N LYS A 26 -7.28 0.98 7.00
CA LYS A 26 -7.71 2.03 7.96
C LYS A 26 -8.37 3.23 7.27
N GLY A 27 -8.45 3.24 5.94
CA GLY A 27 -9.07 4.31 5.16
C GLY A 27 -8.21 5.57 5.01
N GLU A 28 -6.92 5.49 5.33
CA GLU A 28 -6.02 6.64 5.24
C GLU A 28 -5.76 7.05 3.78
N LEU A 29 -5.62 6.07 2.87
CA LEU A 29 -5.54 6.34 1.44
C LEU A 29 -6.83 7.02 0.92
N ALA A 30 -8.00 6.49 1.30
CA ALA A 30 -9.29 7.04 0.91
C ALA A 30 -9.44 8.50 1.36
N LYS A 31 -8.98 8.80 2.58
CA LYS A 31 -8.93 10.17 3.10
C LYS A 31 -8.06 11.07 2.22
N LEU A 32 -6.83 10.68 1.88
CA LEU A 32 -5.95 11.50 1.03
C LEU A 32 -6.52 11.73 -0.38
N ILE A 33 -7.23 10.75 -0.93
CA ILE A 33 -7.94 10.92 -2.21
C ILE A 33 -9.01 12.02 -2.08
N GLU A 34 -9.83 11.96 -1.03
CA GLU A 34 -10.92 12.91 -0.80
C GLU A 34 -10.42 14.33 -0.43
N THR A 35 -9.48 14.41 0.51
CA THR A 35 -9.03 15.67 1.11
C THR A 35 -7.96 16.36 0.29
N ASP A 36 -7.01 15.61 -0.25
CA ASP A 36 -5.79 16.13 -0.90
C ASP A 36 -5.79 15.96 -2.42
N GLY A 37 -6.71 15.16 -2.98
CA GLY A 37 -6.80 14.95 -4.41
C GLY A 37 -5.73 13.98 -4.96
N VAL A 38 -5.18 13.10 -4.12
CA VAL A 38 -4.27 12.04 -4.57
C VAL A 38 -4.96 11.21 -5.66
N LYS A 39 -4.24 10.96 -6.77
CA LYS A 39 -4.77 10.29 -7.97
C LYS A 39 -4.23 8.87 -8.20
N GLY A 40 -3.22 8.47 -7.44
CA GLY A 40 -2.60 7.17 -7.57
C GLY A 40 -1.60 6.90 -6.46
N VAL A 41 -1.12 5.67 -6.44
CA VAL A 41 -0.06 5.20 -5.54
C VAL A 41 0.98 4.47 -6.35
N THR A 42 2.22 4.49 -5.88
CA THR A 42 3.28 3.59 -6.36
C THR A 42 3.77 2.71 -5.24
N SER A 43 4.10 1.47 -5.60
CA SER A 43 4.88 0.57 -4.77
C SER A 43 6.17 0.20 -5.49
N ASN A 44 7.11 -0.34 -4.74
CA ASN A 44 8.34 -0.94 -5.23
C ASN A 44 8.84 -1.95 -4.19
N PRO A 45 9.84 -2.79 -4.49
CA PRO A 45 10.32 -3.80 -3.54
C PRO A 45 10.75 -3.24 -2.18
N ALA A 46 11.35 -2.05 -2.11
CA ALA A 46 11.78 -1.44 -0.85
C ALA A 46 10.59 -0.94 0.00
N ILE A 47 9.52 -0.46 -0.65
CA ILE A 47 8.28 -0.08 0.04
C ILE A 47 7.66 -1.31 0.71
N PHE A 48 7.55 -2.44 0.00
CA PHE A 48 7.00 -3.67 0.57
C PHE A 48 7.92 -4.27 1.65
N GLU A 49 9.23 -4.28 1.43
CA GLU A 49 10.20 -4.74 2.44
C GLU A 49 10.02 -3.98 3.76
N LYS A 50 9.87 -2.66 3.69
CA LYS A 50 9.61 -1.84 4.88
C LYS A 50 8.23 -2.11 5.48
N ALA A 51 7.17 -2.21 4.66
CA ALA A 51 5.81 -2.42 5.15
C ALA A 51 5.67 -3.78 5.86
N ILE A 52 6.22 -4.84 5.27
CA ILE A 52 6.21 -6.20 5.81
C ILE A 52 7.15 -6.31 7.01
N GLY A 53 8.38 -5.80 6.90
CA GLY A 53 9.41 -5.96 7.93
C GLY A 53 9.24 -5.06 9.17
N SER A 54 8.47 -3.98 9.07
CA SER A 54 8.33 -2.98 10.16
C SER A 54 6.95 -2.99 10.82
N SER A 55 6.09 -3.97 10.52
CA SER A 55 4.74 -4.05 11.08
C SER A 55 4.32 -5.49 11.33
N SER A 56 3.28 -5.69 12.14
CA SER A 56 2.63 -7.00 12.33
C SER A 56 1.40 -7.19 11.42
N GLU A 57 1.21 -6.30 10.43
CA GLU A 57 0.00 -6.29 9.58
C GLU A 57 -0.06 -7.50 8.61
N TYR A 58 1.08 -8.15 8.39
CA TYR A 58 1.23 -9.28 7.46
C TYR A 58 1.34 -10.63 8.18
N ASP A 59 1.47 -10.67 9.50
CA ASP A 59 1.69 -11.90 10.27
C ASP A 59 0.56 -12.92 10.07
N ALA A 60 -0.69 -12.48 10.22
CA ALA A 60 -1.85 -13.35 10.05
C ALA A 60 -2.02 -13.85 8.59
N PRO A 61 -1.98 -12.98 7.56
CA PRO A 61 -1.96 -13.42 6.16
C PRO A 61 -0.84 -14.41 5.82
N ILE A 62 0.38 -14.16 6.30
CA ILE A 62 1.51 -15.07 6.10
C ILE A 62 1.23 -16.42 6.77
N ALA A 63 0.77 -16.42 8.03
CA ALA A 63 0.43 -17.64 8.74
C ALA A 63 -0.69 -18.41 8.02
N ASP A 64 -1.70 -17.72 7.51
CA ASP A 64 -2.81 -18.30 6.76
C ASP A 64 -2.33 -19.00 5.47
N LEU A 65 -1.44 -18.36 4.71
CA LEU A 65 -0.86 -18.94 3.49
C LEU A 65 -0.03 -20.21 3.77
N LEU A 66 0.63 -20.26 4.93
CA LEU A 66 1.50 -21.37 5.36
C LEU A 66 0.75 -22.50 6.07
N LYS A 67 -0.56 -22.38 6.34
CA LYS A 67 -1.34 -23.42 7.04
C LYS A 67 -1.34 -24.79 6.36
N SER A 68 -1.26 -24.82 5.04
CA SER A 68 -1.46 -26.05 4.24
C SER A 68 -0.15 -26.74 3.83
N SER A 69 0.85 -25.95 3.48
CA SER A 69 2.19 -26.43 3.11
C SER A 69 3.18 -25.28 3.09
N ASP A 70 4.46 -25.61 3.05
CA ASP A 70 5.51 -24.66 2.67
C ASP A 70 5.25 -24.09 1.27
N ARG A 71 5.74 -22.87 1.04
CA ARG A 71 5.63 -22.16 -0.22
C ARG A 71 6.95 -21.45 -0.57
N PRO A 72 7.25 -21.25 -1.87
CA PRO A 72 8.32 -20.36 -2.28
C PRO A 72 8.11 -18.95 -1.72
N VAL A 73 9.17 -18.32 -1.22
CA VAL A 73 9.11 -16.95 -0.65
C VAL A 73 8.57 -15.93 -1.65
N ALA A 74 8.92 -16.08 -2.93
CA ALA A 74 8.40 -15.21 -3.99
C ALA A 74 6.88 -15.31 -4.13
N GLU A 75 6.30 -16.51 -4.02
CA GLU A 75 4.85 -16.70 -4.09
C GLU A 75 4.14 -16.10 -2.87
N LEU A 76 4.73 -16.22 -1.68
CA LEU A 76 4.22 -15.56 -0.47
C LEU A 76 4.19 -14.04 -0.66
N PHE A 77 5.31 -13.46 -1.12
CA PHE A 77 5.41 -12.03 -1.38
C PHE A 77 4.40 -11.56 -2.43
N GLU A 78 4.32 -12.23 -3.58
CA GLU A 78 3.42 -11.86 -4.66
C GLU A 78 1.95 -11.90 -4.22
N HIS A 79 1.56 -12.89 -3.42
CA HIS A 79 0.20 -12.95 -2.89
C HIS A 79 -0.12 -11.74 -2.01
N LEU A 80 0.78 -11.40 -1.07
CA LEU A 80 0.58 -10.24 -0.19
C LEU A 80 0.56 -8.93 -0.98
N ALA A 81 1.43 -8.79 -1.99
CA ALA A 81 1.56 -7.57 -2.78
C ALA A 81 0.41 -7.36 -3.78
N VAL A 82 -0.25 -8.44 -4.24
CA VAL A 82 -1.43 -8.36 -5.12
C VAL A 82 -2.71 -8.09 -4.33
N ASP A 83 -2.78 -8.60 -3.09
CA ASP A 83 -3.93 -8.35 -2.19
C ASP A 83 -4.01 -6.91 -1.69
N ASP A 84 -2.86 -6.24 -1.56
CA ASP A 84 -2.72 -4.85 -1.09
C ASP A 84 -3.12 -3.82 -2.16
#